data_AF-A0A958USB2-F1
#
_entry.id   AF-A0A958USB2-F1
#
_cell.length_a   1.000
_cell.length_b   1.000
_cell.length_c   1.000
_cell.angle_alpha   90.00
_cell.angle_beta   90.00
_cell.angle_gamma   90.00
#
_symmetry.space_group_name_H-M   'P 1'
#
loop_
_entity.id
_entity.type
_entity.pdbx_description
1 polymer ?
#
loop_
_entity_poly.entity_id
_entity_poly.type
_entity_poly.pdbx_seq_one_letter_code
_entity_poly.pdbx_strand_id
1 'polypeptide(L)'
;RYDHVLFLMVLSFPYLFKDWKRVLFLVTTFTLGHTLSLVLAAFNVIRINVSWVEFLIPVTIILVAVFNVFTAGKLPQKNKIGVLFFSTLFFGLIHGLGFAREFQLMVGASDNKWAVLFEFAIGIEMAQVIIVFIVLIVSYIMQTVFRFSRRDWMLVVSSIVIGMAIPMVLERIP
;
A
#
# COMPACT_ATOMS: atom_id res chain seq x y z
N ARG A 1 -5.66 -7.76 -5.49
CA ARG A 1 -6.20 -8.15 -4.16
C ARG A 1 -6.78 -6.91 -3.49
N TYR A 2 -7.86 -7.04 -2.71
CA TYR A 2 -8.48 -5.86 -2.08
C TYR A 2 -7.62 -5.27 -0.95
N ASP A 3 -6.74 -6.06 -0.33
CA ASP A 3 -5.78 -5.62 0.69
C ASP A 3 -4.86 -4.50 0.20
N HIS A 4 -4.36 -4.58 -1.04
CA HIS A 4 -3.57 -3.53 -1.67
C HIS A 4 -4.36 -2.22 -1.83
N VAL A 5 -5.64 -2.30 -2.18
CA VAL A 5 -6.49 -1.12 -2.30
C VAL A 5 -6.68 -0.46 -0.94
N LEU A 6 -6.95 -1.25 0.11
CA LEU A 6 -7.05 -0.76 1.48
C LEU A 6 -5.75 -0.10 1.94
N PHE A 7 -4.59 -0.72 1.67
CA PHE A 7 -3.29 -0.14 2.00
C PHE A 7 -3.07 1.21 1.31
N LEU A 8 -3.31 1.29 -0.01
CA LEU A 8 -3.14 2.53 -0.78
C LEU A 8 -4.11 3.61 -0.32
N MET A 9 -5.35 3.26 0.01
CA MET A 9 -6.30 4.19 0.60
C MET A 9 -5.73 4.81 1.87
N VAL A 10 -5.22 3.98 2.78
CA VAL A 10 -4.70 4.43 4.08
C VAL A 10 -3.42 5.25 3.95
N LEU A 11 -2.59 4.92 2.98
CA LEU A 11 -1.39 5.69 2.66
C LEU A 11 -1.73 7.06 2.08
N SER A 12 -2.84 7.21 1.34
CA SER A 12 -3.14 8.39 0.52
C SER A 12 -4.16 9.36 1.12
N PHE A 13 -5.19 8.89 1.84
CA PHE A 13 -6.25 9.78 2.38
C PHE A 13 -5.78 10.87 3.36
N PRO A 14 -4.65 10.74 4.10
CA PRO A 14 -4.16 11.83 4.96
C PRO A 14 -3.70 13.06 4.17
N TYR A 15 -3.42 12.88 2.87
CA TYR A 15 -2.91 13.90 1.98
C TYR A 15 -4.04 14.63 1.24
N LEU A 16 -3.77 15.86 0.84
CA LEU A 16 -4.66 16.59 -0.05
C LEU A 16 -4.30 16.39 -1.50
N PHE A 17 -5.22 16.80 -2.38
CA PHE A 17 -4.95 16.95 -3.80
C PHE A 17 -3.69 17.80 -4.09
N LYS A 18 -3.43 18.88 -3.32
CA LYS A 18 -2.20 19.69 -3.48
C LYS A 18 -0.90 18.92 -3.19
N ASP A 19 -0.99 17.83 -2.43
CA ASP A 19 0.14 17.01 -2.01
C ASP A 19 0.34 15.79 -2.95
N TRP A 20 -0.35 15.75 -4.11
CA TRP A 20 -0.34 14.62 -5.05
C TRP A 20 1.07 14.12 -5.39
N LYS A 21 2.05 15.01 -5.60
CA LYS A 21 3.45 14.64 -5.88
C LYS A 21 4.06 13.80 -4.77
N ARG A 22 3.75 14.14 -3.51
CA ARG A 22 4.23 13.40 -2.35
C ARG A 22 3.58 12.02 -2.27
N VAL A 23 2.29 11.93 -2.59
CA VAL A 23 1.59 10.64 -2.61
C VAL A 23 2.14 9.75 -3.72
N LEU A 24 2.34 10.29 -4.93
CA LEU A 24 2.98 9.56 -6.02
C LEU A 24 4.36 9.05 -5.63
N PHE A 25 5.21 9.87 -5.01
CA PHE A 25 6.51 9.42 -4.53
C PHE A 25 6.42 8.24 -3.56
N LEU A 26 5.46 8.25 -2.63
CA LEU A 26 5.24 7.14 -1.69
C LEU A 26 4.76 5.88 -2.43
N VAL A 27 3.84 6.04 -3.38
CA VAL A 27 3.26 4.94 -4.16
C VAL A 27 4.33 4.29 -5.05
N THR A 28 5.12 5.09 -5.77
CA THR A 28 6.27 4.58 -6.53
C THR A 28 7.28 3.90 -5.61
N THR A 29 7.55 4.45 -4.42
CA THR A 29 8.43 3.81 -3.43
C THR A 29 7.89 2.44 -2.99
N PHE A 30 6.58 2.33 -2.80
CA PHE A 30 5.91 1.07 -2.50
C PHE A 30 6.07 0.08 -3.66
N THR A 31 5.84 0.49 -4.91
CA THR A 31 6.04 -0.35 -6.10
C THR A 31 7.49 -0.79 -6.25
N LEU A 32 8.47 0.05 -5.92
CA LEU A 32 9.88 -0.33 -5.93
C LEU A 32 10.15 -1.48 -4.93
N GLY A 33 9.66 -1.35 -3.70
CA GLY A 33 9.76 -2.42 -2.70
C GLY A 33 9.04 -3.69 -3.15
N HIS A 34 7.84 -3.55 -3.70
CA HIS A 34 7.05 -4.66 -4.22
C HIS A 34 7.79 -5.40 -5.36
N THR A 35 8.28 -4.65 -6.34
CA THR A 35 9.04 -5.20 -7.48
C THR A 35 10.31 -5.89 -7.00
N LEU A 36 11.02 -5.32 -6.03
CA LEU A 36 12.20 -5.96 -5.44
C LEU A 36 11.87 -7.32 -4.82
N SER A 37 10.76 -7.43 -4.07
CA SER A 37 10.31 -8.72 -3.53
C SER A 37 9.99 -9.75 -4.61
N LEU A 38 9.35 -9.33 -5.71
CA LEU A 38 9.06 -10.22 -6.84
C LEU A 38 10.34 -10.69 -7.54
N VAL A 39 11.32 -9.81 -7.73
CA VAL A 39 12.64 -10.18 -8.27
C VAL A 39 13.28 -11.23 -7.36
N LEU A 40 13.36 -10.97 -6.06
CA LEU A 40 13.97 -11.88 -5.10
C LEU A 40 13.28 -13.25 -5.08
N ALA A 41 11.95 -13.28 -5.22
CA ALA A 41 11.19 -14.51 -5.34
C ALA A 41 11.39 -15.21 -6.69
N ALA A 42 11.32 -14.50 -7.82
CA ALA A 42 11.40 -15.07 -9.17
C ALA A 42 12.76 -15.70 -9.49
N PHE A 43 13.81 -15.19 -8.86
CA PHE A 43 15.17 -15.73 -8.94
C PHE A 43 15.52 -16.68 -7.79
N ASN A 44 14.55 -17.06 -6.95
CA ASN A 44 14.72 -17.97 -5.81
C ASN A 44 15.80 -17.54 -4.81
N VAL A 45 16.07 -16.24 -4.69
CA VAL A 45 17.07 -15.68 -3.77
C VAL A 45 16.60 -15.81 -2.32
N ILE A 46 15.29 -15.66 -2.09
CA ILE A 46 14.68 -15.71 -0.76
C ILE A 46 13.53 -16.72 -0.77
N ARG A 47 13.44 -17.52 0.29
CA ARG A 47 12.30 -18.39 0.58
C ARG A 47 11.68 -17.98 1.90
N ILE A 48 10.47 -17.45 1.85
CA ILE A 48 9.71 -17.03 3.05
C ILE A 48 8.45 -17.86 3.14
N ASN A 49 8.03 -18.17 4.37
CA ASN A 49 6.76 -18.83 4.63
C ASN A 49 5.60 -17.88 4.27
N VAL A 50 4.82 -18.29 3.27
CA VAL A 50 3.69 -17.52 2.74
C VAL A 50 2.66 -17.18 3.82
N SER A 51 2.42 -18.08 4.78
CA SER A 51 1.46 -17.85 5.87
C SER A 51 1.80 -16.62 6.70
N TRP A 52 3.10 -16.44 7.01
CA TRP A 52 3.57 -15.25 7.72
C TRP A 52 3.43 -13.98 6.89
N VAL A 53 3.67 -14.04 5.58
CA VAL A 53 3.51 -12.88 4.69
C VAL A 53 2.04 -12.47 4.60
N GLU A 54 1.14 -13.45 4.41
CA GLU A 54 -0.29 -13.19 4.31
C GLU A 54 -0.88 -12.64 5.60
N PHE A 55 -0.34 -13.03 6.76
CA PHE A 55 -0.63 -12.45 8.06
C PHE A 55 -0.10 -11.01 8.20
N LEU A 56 1.13 -10.75 7.75
CA LEU A 56 1.77 -9.45 7.90
C LEU A 56 1.12 -8.36 7.04
N ILE A 57 0.55 -8.70 5.88
CA ILE A 57 -0.14 -7.75 5.00
C ILE A 57 -1.25 -6.97 5.77
N PRO A 58 -2.30 -7.61 6.32
CA PRO A 58 -3.34 -6.90 7.05
C PRO A 58 -2.82 -6.26 8.35
N VAL A 59 -1.81 -6.84 9.00
CA VAL A 59 -1.15 -6.19 10.15
C VAL A 59 -0.54 -4.84 9.77
N THR A 60 0.18 -4.77 8.64
CA THR A 60 0.75 -3.49 8.17
C THR A 60 -0.34 -2.48 7.81
N ILE A 61 -1.48 -2.90 7.25
CA ILE A 61 -2.63 -2.03 6.99
C ILE A 61 -3.17 -1.43 8.29
N ILE A 62 -3.39 -2.26 9.32
CA ILE A 62 -3.85 -1.80 10.63
C ILE A 62 -2.84 -0.83 11.25
N LEU A 63 -1.54 -1.13 11.17
CA LEU A 63 -0.49 -0.26 11.72
C LEU A 63 -0.55 1.15 11.11
N VAL A 64 -0.68 1.27 9.78
CA VAL A 64 -0.79 2.59 9.14
C VAL A 64 -2.11 3.27 9.49
N ALA A 65 -3.22 2.53 9.55
CA ALA A 65 -4.52 3.10 9.90
C ALA A 65 -4.55 3.62 11.35
N VAL A 66 -4.00 2.87 12.30
CA VAL A 66 -3.83 3.28 13.69
C VAL A 66 -2.90 4.49 13.80
N PHE A 67 -1.79 4.51 13.05
CA PHE A 67 -0.91 5.68 12.98
C PHE A 67 -1.65 6.93 12.50
N ASN A 68 -2.52 6.80 11.49
CA ASN A 68 -3.34 7.89 10.99
C ASN A 68 -4.35 8.38 12.04
N VAL A 69 -4.95 7.49 12.83
CA VAL A 69 -5.83 7.87 13.96
C VAL A 69 -5.08 8.73 14.98
N PHE A 70 -3.89 8.32 15.41
CA PHE A 70 -3.10 9.05 16.41
C PHE A 70 -2.46 10.35 15.89
N THR A 71 -2.35 10.49 14.57
CA THR A 71 -1.83 11.69 13.91
C THR A 71 -2.92 12.57 13.33
N ALA A 72 -4.19 12.15 13.42
CA ALA A 72 -5.33 12.91 12.91
C ALA A 72 -5.39 14.31 13.53
N GLY A 73 -5.50 15.33 12.67
CA GLY A 73 -5.51 16.74 13.08
C GLY A 73 -4.14 17.38 13.30
N LYS A 74 -3.04 16.62 13.19
CA LYS A 74 -1.68 17.17 13.15
C LYS A 74 -1.32 17.49 11.70
N LEU A 75 -0.65 18.62 11.46
CA LEU A 75 -0.13 18.92 10.13
C LEU A 75 0.91 17.87 9.72
N PRO A 76 0.93 17.40 8.46
CA PRO A 76 1.93 16.46 7.98
C PRO A 76 3.34 17.02 8.22
N GLN A 77 4.07 16.41 9.17
CA GLN A 77 5.40 16.88 9.54
C GLN A 77 6.34 16.73 8.33
N LYS A 78 6.86 17.85 7.82
CA LYS A 78 7.78 17.87 6.67
C LYS A 78 9.11 17.15 6.97
N ASN A 79 9.50 17.04 8.24
CA ASN A 79 10.81 16.52 8.66
C ASN A 79 10.91 14.99 8.81
N LYS A 80 9.88 14.21 8.41
CA LYS A 80 9.87 12.74 8.56
C LYS A 80 9.92 11.96 7.24
N ILE A 81 10.43 12.57 6.17
CA ILE A 81 10.49 11.95 4.83
C ILE A 81 11.25 10.62 4.85
N GLY A 82 12.39 10.52 5.55
CA GLY A 82 13.16 9.28 5.63
C GLY A 82 12.38 8.11 6.26
N VAL A 83 11.71 8.36 7.39
CA VAL A 83 10.89 7.33 8.07
C VAL A 83 9.75 6.86 7.17
N LEU A 84 9.07 7.79 6.49
CA LEU A 84 7.99 7.45 5.55
C LEU A 84 8.52 6.64 4.38
N PHE A 85 9.66 7.00 3.82
CA PHE A 85 10.30 6.27 2.72
C PHE A 85 10.61 4.83 3.12
N PHE A 86 11.37 4.63 4.20
CA PHE A 86 11.75 3.29 4.65
C PHE A 86 10.55 2.43 5.02
N SER A 87 9.55 3.00 5.71
CA SER A 87 8.34 2.26 6.08
C SER A 87 7.53 1.86 4.85
N THR A 88 7.38 2.76 3.88
CA THR A 88 6.63 2.49 2.65
C THR A 88 7.32 1.46 1.77
N LEU A 89 8.65 1.53 1.66
CA LEU A 89 9.47 0.53 0.99
C LEU A 89 9.32 -0.85 1.66
N PHE A 90 9.38 -0.90 3.00
CA PHE A 90 9.20 -2.12 3.77
C PHE A 90 7.81 -2.74 3.59
N PHE A 91 6.76 -1.92 3.61
CA PHE A 91 5.41 -2.40 3.33
C PHE A 91 5.26 -2.92 1.90
N GLY A 92 5.89 -2.25 0.93
CA GLY A 92 6.00 -2.70 -0.45
C GLY A 92 6.64 -4.08 -0.55
N LEU A 93 7.74 -4.30 0.17
CA LEU A 93 8.41 -5.61 0.22
C LEU A 93 7.47 -6.72 0.71
N ILE A 94 6.79 -6.52 1.85
CA ILE A 94 5.85 -7.50 2.41
C ILE A 94 4.73 -7.80 1.41
N HIS A 95 4.13 -6.76 0.83
CA HIS A 95 3.04 -6.90 -0.12
C HIS A 95 3.47 -7.65 -1.40
N GLY A 96 4.67 -7.36 -1.92
CA GLY A 96 5.23 -8.06 -3.08
C GLY A 96 5.48 -9.55 -2.83
N LEU A 97 5.90 -9.91 -1.61
CA LEU A 97 6.03 -11.32 -1.23
C LEU A 97 4.68 -12.04 -1.20
N GLY A 98 3.58 -11.32 -0.92
CA GLY A 98 2.22 -11.87 -0.95
C GLY A 98 1.70 -12.21 -2.35
N PHE A 99 2.42 -11.79 -3.40
CA PHE A 99 2.18 -12.14 -4.79
C PHE A 99 3.27 -13.02 -5.40
N ALA A 100 4.29 -13.37 -4.61
CA ALA A 100 5.47 -14.08 -5.11
C ALA A 100 5.12 -15.42 -5.77
N ARG A 101 4.18 -16.18 -5.20
CA ARG A 101 3.77 -17.49 -5.72
C ARG A 101 3.05 -17.35 -7.06
N GLU A 102 2.05 -16.48 -7.12
CA GLU A 102 1.26 -16.22 -8.33
C GLU A 102 2.18 -15.68 -9.45
N PHE A 103 3.12 -14.80 -9.10
CA PHE A 103 4.11 -14.28 -10.03
C PHE A 103 5.09 -15.35 -10.53
N GLN A 104 5.57 -16.23 -9.65
CA GLN A 104 6.45 -17.36 -10.05
C GLN A 104 5.75 -18.28 -11.06
N LEU A 105 4.45 -18.51 -10.93
CA LEU A 105 3.67 -19.28 -11.91
C LEU A 105 3.63 -18.59 -13.29
N MET A 106 3.47 -17.27 -13.32
CA MET A 106 3.50 -16.49 -14.57
C MET A 106 4.88 -16.51 -15.22
N VAL A 107 5.94 -16.30 -14.42
CA VAL A 107 7.32 -16.24 -14.91
C VAL A 107 7.83 -17.62 -15.35
N GLY A 108 7.42 -18.70 -14.69
CA GLY A 108 7.84 -20.06 -15.03
C GLY A 108 7.43 -20.51 -16.44
N ALA A 109 6.42 -19.87 -17.03
CA ALA A 109 5.94 -20.13 -18.38
C ALA A 109 6.60 -19.25 -19.47
N SER A 110 7.47 -18.31 -19.11
CA SER A 110 8.09 -17.34 -20.01
C SER A 110 9.60 -17.48 -20.10
N ASP A 111 10.14 -17.39 -21.31
CA ASP A 111 11.58 -17.40 -21.56
C ASP A 111 12.27 -16.10 -21.10
N ASN A 112 11.52 -15.00 -20.96
CA ASN A 112 12.05 -13.69 -20.57
C ASN A 112 11.41 -13.18 -19.27
N LYS A 113 12.00 -13.58 -18.14
CA LYS A 113 11.58 -13.18 -16.80
C LYS A 113 11.57 -11.66 -16.58
N TRP A 114 12.53 -10.94 -17.20
CA TRP A 114 12.66 -9.50 -17.05
C TRP A 114 11.54 -8.74 -17.74
N ALA A 115 11.08 -9.21 -18.91
CA ALA A 115 9.93 -8.63 -19.59
C ALA A 115 8.66 -8.77 -18.73
N VAL A 116 8.39 -9.97 -18.20
CA VAL A 116 7.22 -10.22 -17.33
C VAL A 116 7.28 -9.36 -16.06
N LEU A 117 8.46 -9.23 -15.44
CA LEU A 117 8.67 -8.34 -14.28
C LEU A 117 8.33 -6.89 -14.62
N PHE A 118 8.82 -6.39 -15.76
CA PHE A 118 8.63 -5.01 -16.18
C PHE A 118 7.16 -4.70 -16.50
N GLU A 119 6.50 -5.57 -17.25
CA GLU A 119 5.07 -5.46 -17.58
C GLU A 119 4.22 -5.48 -16.31
N PHE A 120 4.53 -6.38 -15.38
CA PHE A 120 3.82 -6.48 -14.11
C PHE A 120 4.02 -5.23 -13.24
N ALA A 121 5.26 -4.73 -13.14
CA ALA A 121 5.58 -3.53 -12.37
C ALA A 121 4.87 -2.28 -12.93
N ILE A 122 4.85 -2.10 -14.26
CA ILE A 122 4.11 -1.02 -14.90
C ILE A 122 2.61 -1.15 -14.67
N GLY A 123 2.06 -2.35 -14.84
CA GLY A 123 0.63 -2.61 -14.59
C GLY A 123 0.22 -2.25 -13.17
N ILE A 124 1.05 -2.61 -12.18
CA ILE A 124 0.84 -2.23 -10.78
C ILE A 124 0.93 -0.72 -10.62
N GLU A 125 2.02 -0.07 -11.04
CA GLU A 125 2.21 1.37 -10.86
C GLU A 125 1.02 2.15 -11.44
N MET A 126 0.58 1.79 -12.65
CA MET A 126 -0.56 2.42 -13.31
C MET A 126 -1.87 2.23 -12.52
N ALA A 127 -2.15 1.02 -12.05
CA ALA A 127 -3.33 0.76 -11.22
C ALA A 127 -3.29 1.54 -9.89
N GLN A 128 -2.12 1.62 -9.26
CA GLN A 128 -1.95 2.37 -8.01
C GLN A 128 -2.14 3.87 -8.22
N VAL A 129 -1.59 4.43 -9.29
CA VAL A 129 -1.77 5.85 -9.66
C VAL A 129 -3.26 6.16 -9.84
N ILE A 130 -4.01 5.32 -10.56
CA ILE A 130 -5.46 5.48 -10.74
C ILE A 130 -6.18 5.49 -9.39
N ILE A 131 -5.90 4.50 -8.53
CA ILE A 131 -6.52 4.40 -7.19
C ILE A 131 -6.21 5.65 -6.36
N VAL A 132 -4.96 6.12 -6.37
CA VAL A 132 -4.53 7.30 -5.63
C VAL A 132 -5.30 8.54 -6.08
N PHE A 133 -5.45 8.76 -7.39
CA PHE A 133 -6.23 9.89 -7.89
C PHE A 133 -7.71 9.79 -7.48
N ILE A 134 -8.30 8.59 -7.53
CA ILE A 134 -9.67 8.37 -7.04
C ILE A 134 -9.77 8.75 -5.56
N VAL A 135 -8.85 8.29 -4.71
CA VAL A 135 -8.86 8.60 -3.27
C VAL A 135 -8.67 10.08 -3.01
N LEU A 136 -7.79 10.76 -3.76
CA LEU A 136 -7.58 12.20 -3.63
C LEU A 136 -8.81 13.00 -4.07
N ILE A 137 -9.50 12.58 -5.13
CA ILE A 137 -10.75 13.21 -5.60
C ILE A 137 -11.86 13.01 -4.58
N VAL A 138 -12.07 11.79 -4.08
CA VAL A 138 -13.06 11.52 -3.03
C VAL A 138 -12.77 12.35 -1.78
N SER A 139 -11.51 12.38 -1.35
CA SER A 139 -11.09 13.18 -0.18
C SER A 139 -11.32 14.67 -0.40
N TYR A 140 -11.11 15.18 -1.61
CA TYR A 140 -11.42 16.57 -1.98
C TYR A 140 -12.92 16.85 -1.90
N ILE A 141 -13.77 16.00 -2.47
CA ILE A 141 -15.23 16.13 -2.41
C ILE A 141 -15.72 16.13 -0.96
N MET A 142 -15.24 15.19 -0.13
CA MET A 142 -15.65 15.09 1.27
C MET A 142 -15.27 16.32 2.09
N GLN A 143 -14.11 16.92 1.82
CA GLN A 143 -13.63 18.09 2.55
C GLN A 143 -14.21 19.41 2.03
N THR A 144 -14.50 19.51 0.73
CA THR A 144 -14.95 20.77 0.10
C THR A 144 -16.47 20.84 -0.05
N VAL A 145 -17.11 19.77 -0.50
CA VAL A 145 -18.57 19.74 -0.74
C VAL A 145 -19.30 19.40 0.56
N PHE A 146 -18.93 18.30 1.20
CA PHE A 146 -19.57 17.84 2.45
C PHE A 146 -18.98 18.51 3.70
N ARG A 147 -17.92 19.31 3.55
CA ARG A 147 -17.28 20.10 4.61
C ARG A 147 -16.81 19.27 5.80
N PHE A 148 -16.50 17.98 5.60
CA PHE A 148 -15.88 17.18 6.65
C PHE A 148 -14.52 17.78 7.01
N SER A 149 -14.25 17.90 8.31
CA SER A 149 -12.92 18.26 8.75
C SER A 149 -11.94 17.16 8.32
N ARG A 150 -10.69 17.54 8.03
CA ARG A 150 -9.66 16.54 7.68
C ARG A 150 -9.48 15.51 8.77
N ARG A 151 -9.52 15.95 10.03
CA ARG A 151 -9.41 15.06 11.17
C ARG A 151 -10.50 14.01 11.14
N ASP A 152 -11.76 14.42 10.98
CA ASP A 152 -12.89 13.49 11.02
C ASP A 152 -12.88 12.56 9.81
N TRP A 153 -12.57 13.08 8.63
CA TRP A 153 -12.41 12.26 7.43
C TRP A 153 -11.34 11.18 7.62
N MET A 154 -10.18 11.57 8.18
CA MET A 154 -9.09 10.64 8.48
C MET A 154 -9.51 9.57 9.50
N LEU A 155 -10.22 9.97 10.56
CA LEU A 155 -10.69 9.04 11.59
C LEU A 155 -11.72 8.04 11.04
N VAL A 156 -12.68 8.51 10.24
CA VAL A 156 -13.72 7.67 9.63
C VAL A 156 -13.10 6.64 8.70
N VAL A 157 -12.25 7.06 7.76
CA VAL A 157 -11.62 6.13 6.81
C VAL A 157 -10.72 5.14 7.53
N SER A 158 -9.91 5.59 8.50
CA SER A 158 -9.07 4.69 9.30
C SER A 158 -9.90 3.65 10.05
N SER A 159 -11.01 4.06 10.66
CA SER A 159 -11.88 3.15 11.42
C SER A 159 -12.51 2.09 10.52
N ILE A 160 -12.98 2.48 9.33
CA ILE A 160 -13.52 1.55 8.33
C ILE A 160 -12.45 0.53 7.93
N VAL A 161 -11.24 1.01 7.60
CA VAL A 161 -10.14 0.12 7.21
C VAL A 161 -9.78 -0.83 8.35
N ILE A 162 -9.63 -0.35 9.58
CA ILE A 162 -9.33 -1.20 10.75
C ILE A 162 -10.41 -2.27 10.89
N GLY A 163 -11.69 -1.89 10.79
CA GLY A 163 -12.81 -2.82 10.83
C GLY A 163 -12.75 -3.89 9.72
N MET A 164 -12.35 -3.51 8.51
CA MET A 164 -12.15 -4.45 7.40
C MET A 164 -10.92 -5.33 7.56
N ALA A 165 -9.84 -4.81 8.15
CA ALA A 165 -8.57 -5.49 8.27
C ALA A 165 -8.49 -6.46 9.46
N ILE A 166 -9.27 -6.25 10.53
CA ILE A 166 -9.29 -7.15 11.70
C ILE A 166 -9.68 -8.59 11.30
N PRO A 167 -10.80 -8.85 10.58
CA PRO A 167 -11.14 -10.21 10.14
C PRO A 167 -10.02 -10.85 9.33
N MET A 168 -9.34 -10.07 8.48
CA MET A 168 -8.23 -10.56 7.67
C MET A 168 -7.04 -11.03 8.50
N VAL A 169 -6.74 -10.33 9.59
CA VAL A 169 -5.68 -10.75 10.51
C VAL A 169 -6.06 -12.08 11.16
N LEU A 170 -7.31 -12.19 11.65
CA LEU A 170 -7.79 -13.38 12.33
C LEU A 170 -7.84 -14.62 11.43
N GLU A 171 -8.27 -14.45 10.17
CA GLU A 171 -8.35 -15.52 9.18
C GLU A 171 -6.97 -16.01 8.71
N ARG A 172 -5.93 -15.18 8.85
CA ARG A 172 -4.59 -15.45 8.32
C ARG A 172 -3.55 -15.67 9.41
N ILE A 173 -3.97 -15.94 10.65
CA ILE A 173 -3.04 -16.33 11.72
C ILE A 173 -2.32 -17.63 11.28
N PRO A 174 -0.97 -17.65 11.27
CA PRO A 174 -0.20 -18.81 10.83
C PRO A 174 -0.22 -19.97 11.83
#